data_AF-A0A1H7EY74-F1
#
_entry.id   AF-A0A1H7EY74-F1
#
_cell.length_a   1.000
_cell.length_b   1.000
_cell.length_c   1.000
_cell.angle_alpha   90.00
_cell.angle_beta   90.00
_cell.angle_gamma   90.00
#
_symmetry.space_group_name_H-M   'P 1'
#
loop_
_entity.id
_entity.type
_entity.pdbx_description
1 polymer ?
#
loop_
_entity_poly.entity_id
_entity_poly.type
_entity_poly.pdbx_seq_one_letter_code
_entity_poly.pdbx_strand_id
1 'polypeptide(L)'
;MRKKLALILSTVMIAATTLTGCGEKNISGEYTSTVNVVDLVDSSTTSYMAEMGIDISSLTLGVKLSLDEEHNYTMELDPSNFKTEFSDIVTNNMTAILDNILASEGLSRAELTNERAQFMGYESADAFIADLTNQMTTSLTSSMDSLDQKFKDETITGTYEVTKDSVVFKTSGDNNQIELGTATLTEDGTITVSATSDTGADLSLTFTSTSTEKDK
;
A
#
# COMPACT_ATOMS: atom_id res chain seq x y z
N MET A 1 -31.09 33.12 -19.03
CA MET A 1 -32.49 33.11 -18.55
C MET A 1 -33.20 31.87 -19.07
N ARG A 2 -34.05 31.28 -18.21
CA ARG A 2 -34.97 30.13 -18.39
C ARG A 2 -34.34 28.74 -18.12
N LYS A 3 -34.82 27.91 -17.19
CA LYS A 3 -35.86 28.02 -16.13
C LYS A 3 -35.96 26.65 -15.41
N LYS A 4 -36.30 26.66 -14.11
CA LYS A 4 -36.94 25.60 -13.26
C LYS A 4 -35.99 24.55 -12.63
N LEU A 5 -36.01 24.19 -11.33
CA LEU A 5 -36.82 24.43 -10.12
C LEU A 5 -35.90 24.11 -8.91
N ALA A 6 -35.64 24.99 -7.94
CA ALA A 6 -36.36 25.13 -6.65
C ALA A 6 -36.64 23.81 -5.88
N LEU A 7 -35.87 23.61 -4.81
CA LEU A 7 -36.27 23.23 -3.44
C LEU A 7 -37.56 22.41 -3.27
N ILE A 8 -37.51 21.27 -2.54
CA ILE A 8 -38.51 20.89 -1.52
C ILE A 8 -38.18 19.55 -0.81
N LEU A 9 -38.14 19.65 0.53
CA LEU A 9 -38.49 18.70 1.59
C LEU A 9 -37.67 17.41 1.84
N SER A 10 -36.88 17.49 2.92
CA SER A 10 -37.10 16.73 4.15
C SER A 10 -38.33 15.81 4.12
N THR A 11 -38.13 14.52 3.85
CA THR A 11 -39.13 13.50 4.19
C THR A 11 -38.41 12.30 4.78
N VAL A 12 -38.43 12.25 6.11
CA VAL A 12 -38.31 11.06 6.92
C VAL A 12 -39.21 9.99 6.30
N MET A 13 -38.62 8.94 5.72
CA MET A 13 -39.33 7.72 5.36
C MET A 13 -38.92 6.64 6.36
N ILE A 14 -39.34 6.85 7.61
CA ILE A 14 -39.44 5.76 8.58
C ILE A 14 -40.70 4.98 8.23
N ALA A 15 -40.53 3.65 8.19
CA ALA A 15 -41.52 2.58 8.23
C ALA A 15 -42.13 2.12 6.89
N ALA A 16 -41.67 0.93 6.45
CA ALA A 16 -42.49 -0.29 6.52
C ALA A 16 -41.58 -1.53 6.36
N THR A 17 -41.03 -2.05 7.46
CA THR A 17 -41.47 -3.32 8.10
C THR A 17 -41.04 -4.60 7.38
N THR A 18 -39.88 -5.11 7.82
CA THR A 18 -39.69 -6.47 8.37
C THR A 18 -40.57 -7.60 7.83
N LEU A 19 -39.93 -8.57 7.17
CA LEU A 19 -40.15 -10.04 7.19
C LEU A 19 -39.44 -10.59 5.93
N THR A 20 -38.26 -11.22 5.99
CA THR A 20 -38.00 -12.50 6.67
C THR A 20 -36.50 -12.72 6.94
N GLY A 21 -36.11 -12.87 8.20
CA GLY A 21 -35.38 -14.06 8.68
C GLY A 21 -34.02 -14.44 8.07
N CYS A 22 -33.11 -13.50 7.87
CA CYS A 22 -31.67 -13.67 8.08
C CYS A 22 -31.22 -12.31 8.61
N GLY A 23 -30.70 -12.23 9.84
CA GLY A 23 -30.14 -10.98 10.35
C GLY A 23 -29.13 -10.45 9.34
N GLU A 24 -29.16 -9.15 9.08
CA GLU A 24 -28.10 -8.50 8.29
C GLU A 24 -26.77 -8.92 8.92
N LYS A 25 -25.93 -9.61 8.12
CA LYS A 25 -24.73 -10.25 8.65
C LYS A 25 -23.86 -9.14 9.22
N ASN A 26 -23.65 -9.15 10.54
CA ASN A 26 -22.73 -8.21 11.15
C ASN A 26 -21.32 -8.56 10.67
N ILE A 27 -20.68 -7.62 10.00
CA ILE A 27 -19.31 -7.73 9.50
C ILE A 27 -18.39 -6.70 10.13
N SER A 28 -18.83 -6.00 11.18
CA SER A 28 -17.96 -5.08 11.92
C SER A 28 -16.72 -5.83 12.44
N GLY A 29 -15.58 -5.15 12.42
CA GLY A 29 -14.31 -5.72 12.83
C GLY A 29 -13.14 -5.27 11.99
N GLU A 30 -11.99 -5.85 12.31
CA GLU A 30 -10.70 -5.54 11.70
C GLU A 30 -10.30 -6.63 10.71
N TYR A 31 -9.94 -6.22 9.51
CA TYR A 31 -9.56 -7.11 8.42
C TYR A 31 -8.21 -6.73 7.84
N THR A 32 -7.51 -7.71 7.29
CA THR A 32 -6.24 -7.51 6.60
C THR A 32 -6.24 -8.13 5.22
N SER A 33 -5.53 -7.48 4.30
CA SER A 33 -5.20 -7.97 2.97
C SER A 33 -3.76 -7.59 2.64
N THR A 34 -3.26 -8.06 1.51
CA THR A 34 -1.99 -7.64 0.93
C THR A 34 -2.17 -7.35 -0.55
N VAL A 35 -1.38 -6.42 -1.06
CA VAL A 35 -1.31 -6.09 -2.49
C VAL A 35 0.15 -6.15 -2.94
N ASN A 36 0.42 -6.59 -4.18
CA ASN A 36 1.78 -6.57 -4.68
C ASN A 36 2.17 -5.15 -5.05
N VAL A 37 3.39 -4.76 -4.69
CA VAL A 37 3.90 -3.41 -4.97
C VAL A 37 3.97 -3.14 -6.47
N VAL A 38 4.25 -4.16 -7.28
CA VAL A 38 4.28 -4.04 -8.75
C VAL A 38 2.95 -3.64 -9.37
N ASP A 39 1.83 -3.91 -8.69
CA ASP A 39 0.49 -3.52 -9.16
C ASP A 39 0.17 -2.05 -8.81
N LEU A 40 0.97 -1.45 -7.91
CA LEU A 40 0.83 -0.06 -7.44
C LEU A 40 1.82 0.91 -8.08
N VAL A 41 2.79 0.42 -8.86
CA VAL A 41 3.83 1.27 -9.47
C VAL A 41 3.87 1.09 -10.97
N ASP A 42 4.27 2.14 -11.67
CA ASP A 42 4.44 2.08 -13.11
C ASP A 42 5.55 1.11 -13.51
N SER A 43 5.37 0.48 -14.68
CA SER A 43 6.35 -0.46 -15.27
C SER A 43 7.77 0.12 -15.42
N SER A 44 7.90 1.44 -15.56
CA SER A 44 9.21 2.12 -15.59
C SER A 44 9.95 2.01 -14.27
N THR A 45 9.25 2.07 -13.14
CA THR A 45 9.83 1.94 -11.80
C THR A 45 10.35 0.51 -11.61
N THR A 46 9.53 -0.49 -11.96
CA THR A 46 9.92 -1.89 -11.90
C THR A 46 11.13 -2.19 -12.78
N SER A 47 11.16 -1.64 -14.00
CA SER A 47 12.27 -1.81 -14.93
C SER A 47 13.56 -1.18 -14.40
N TYR A 48 13.48 0.06 -13.89
CA TYR A 48 14.61 0.76 -13.30
C TYR A 48 15.19 0.01 -12.10
N MET A 49 14.33 -0.49 -11.20
CA MET A 49 14.77 -1.29 -10.06
C MET A 49 15.44 -2.59 -10.50
N ALA A 50 14.89 -3.28 -11.51
CA ALA A 50 15.49 -4.49 -12.05
C ALA A 50 16.88 -4.24 -12.67
N GLU A 51 17.07 -3.10 -13.37
CA GLU A 51 18.39 -2.68 -13.88
C GLU A 51 19.41 -2.46 -12.74
N MET A 52 18.94 -1.98 -11.59
CA MET A 52 19.76 -1.87 -10.38
C MET A 52 19.99 -3.20 -9.65
N GLY A 53 19.43 -4.31 -10.15
CA GLY A 53 19.50 -5.63 -9.51
C GLY A 53 18.50 -5.82 -8.36
N ILE A 54 17.49 -4.96 -8.25
CA ILE A 54 16.45 -5.01 -7.23
C ILE A 54 15.19 -5.61 -7.86
N ASP A 55 14.80 -6.81 -7.43
CA ASP A 55 13.54 -7.43 -7.81
C ASP A 55 12.45 -7.11 -6.78
N ILE A 56 11.43 -6.35 -7.20
CA ILE A 56 10.29 -5.99 -6.35
C ILE A 56 9.03 -6.82 -6.64
N SER A 57 9.11 -7.83 -7.51
CA SER A 57 7.94 -8.60 -7.95
C SER A 57 7.27 -9.40 -6.83
N SER A 58 8.02 -9.77 -5.79
CA SER A 58 7.50 -10.46 -4.61
C SER A 58 7.14 -9.54 -3.45
N LEU A 59 7.39 -8.23 -3.57
CA LEU A 59 7.13 -7.31 -2.47
C LEU A 59 5.64 -7.07 -2.31
N THR A 60 5.19 -7.17 -1.07
CA THR A 60 3.79 -6.93 -0.72
C THR A 60 3.65 -5.76 0.24
N LEU A 61 2.57 -5.01 0.06
CA LEU A 61 2.14 -3.96 0.97
C LEU A 61 0.89 -4.44 1.72
N GLY A 62 0.88 -4.29 3.04
CA GLY A 62 -0.27 -4.64 3.85
C GLY A 62 -1.39 -3.62 3.67
N VAL A 63 -2.64 -4.09 3.73
CA VAL A 63 -3.83 -3.24 3.72
C VAL A 63 -4.69 -3.63 4.92
N LYS A 64 -5.07 -2.66 5.74
CA LYS A 64 -6.00 -2.83 6.85
C LYS A 64 -7.34 -2.22 6.50
N LEU A 65 -8.41 -2.91 6.86
CA LEU A 65 -9.78 -2.43 6.71
C LEU A 65 -10.48 -2.59 8.06
N SER A 66 -10.91 -1.48 8.64
CA SER A 66 -11.73 -1.43 9.84
C SER A 66 -13.16 -1.10 9.44
N LEU A 67 -14.13 -1.92 9.88
CA LEU A 67 -15.56 -1.72 9.69
C LEU A 67 -16.22 -1.52 11.06
N ASP A 68 -16.88 -0.38 11.29
CA ASP A 68 -17.56 -0.13 12.56
C ASP A 68 -19.04 -0.57 12.53
N GLU A 69 -19.68 -0.60 13.70
CA GLU A 69 -21.11 -0.92 13.85
C GLU A 69 -22.05 0.18 13.34
N GLU A 70 -21.53 1.38 13.07
CA GLU A 70 -22.27 2.53 12.52
C GLU A 70 -22.23 2.58 10.99
N HIS A 71 -21.68 1.54 10.35
CA HIS A 71 -21.52 1.42 8.90
C HIS A 71 -20.52 2.39 8.26
N ASN A 72 -19.51 2.82 9.03
CA ASN A 72 -18.34 3.52 8.50
C ASN A 72 -17.16 2.55 8.34
N TYR A 73 -16.30 2.86 7.37
CA TYR A 73 -15.05 2.13 7.19
C TYR A 73 -13.85 3.07 7.16
N THR A 74 -12.72 2.51 7.59
CA THR A 74 -11.38 3.10 7.43
C THR A 74 -10.48 2.07 6.77
N MET A 75 -9.79 2.46 5.70
CA MET A 75 -8.78 1.65 5.06
C MET A 75 -7.42 2.35 5.14
N GLU A 76 -6.41 1.61 5.59
CA GLU A 76 -5.05 2.09 5.81
C GLU A 76 -4.04 1.16 5.13
N LEU A 77 -2.96 1.73 4.61
CA LEU A 77 -1.81 0.96 4.14
C LEU A 77 -0.87 0.69 5.31
N ASP A 78 -0.48 -0.57 5.50
CA ASP A 78 0.49 -1.01 6.50
C ASP A 78 1.83 -1.33 5.84
N PRO A 79 2.82 -0.43 5.93
CA PRO A 79 4.13 -0.61 5.30
C PRO A 79 5.07 -1.52 6.09
N SER A 80 4.68 -2.06 7.24
CA SER A 80 5.62 -2.74 8.17
C SER A 80 6.38 -3.90 7.51
N ASN A 81 5.66 -4.78 6.79
CA ASN A 81 6.28 -5.90 6.07
C ASN A 81 7.10 -5.39 4.88
N PHE A 82 6.53 -4.48 4.07
CA PHE A 82 7.20 -3.87 2.93
C PHE A 82 8.55 -3.26 3.32
N LYS A 83 8.60 -2.45 4.39
CA LYS A 83 9.83 -1.79 4.87
C LYS A 83 10.92 -2.80 5.19
N THR A 84 10.55 -3.90 5.83
CA THR A 84 11.48 -4.96 6.21
C THR A 84 12.00 -5.68 4.96
N GLU A 85 11.09 -6.17 4.11
CA GLU A 85 11.44 -6.90 2.89
C GLU A 85 12.26 -6.05 1.93
N PHE A 86 11.87 -4.80 1.69
CA PHE A 86 12.59 -3.90 0.80
C PHE A 86 13.98 -3.55 1.34
N SER A 87 14.10 -3.28 2.65
CA SER A 87 15.40 -3.03 3.28
C SER A 87 16.33 -4.22 3.15
N ASP A 88 15.82 -5.44 3.32
CA ASP A 88 16.59 -6.66 3.16
C ASP A 88 17.04 -6.85 1.71
N ILE A 89 16.15 -6.63 0.72
CA ILE A 89 16.50 -6.73 -0.70
C ILE A 89 17.61 -5.72 -1.04
N VAL A 90 17.47 -4.45 -0.64
CA VAL A 90 18.48 -3.43 -0.94
C VAL A 90 19.81 -3.77 -0.26
N THR A 91 19.79 -4.18 1.00
CA THR A 91 21.00 -4.56 1.75
C THR A 91 21.71 -5.74 1.11
N ASN A 92 20.95 -6.77 0.71
CA ASN A 92 21.49 -7.96 0.06
C ASN A 92 22.05 -7.68 -1.35
N ASN A 93 21.53 -6.65 -2.02
CA ASN A 93 21.98 -6.24 -3.36
C ASN A 93 22.88 -5.00 -3.37
N MET A 94 23.31 -4.52 -2.20
CA MET A 94 24.07 -3.27 -2.05
C MET A 94 25.34 -3.22 -2.92
N THR A 95 26.02 -4.35 -3.06
CA THR A 95 27.20 -4.45 -3.93
C THR A 95 26.86 -4.22 -5.41
N ALA A 96 25.77 -4.80 -5.90
CA ALA A 96 25.34 -4.62 -7.29
C ALA A 96 24.84 -3.19 -7.53
N ILE A 97 24.15 -2.61 -6.54
CA ILE A 97 23.71 -1.20 -6.57
C ILE A 97 24.94 -0.27 -6.68
N LEU A 98 25.98 -0.51 -5.87
CA LEU A 98 27.24 0.23 -5.95
C LEU A 98 27.91 0.11 -7.31
N ASP A 99 27.98 -1.10 -7.86
CA ASP A 99 28.57 -1.33 -9.19
C ASP A 99 27.83 -0.53 -10.27
N ASN A 100 26.50 -0.49 -10.21
CA ASN A 100 25.69 0.28 -11.14
C ASN A 100 25.89 1.79 -11.00
N ILE A 101 25.95 2.32 -9.78
CA ILE A 101 26.21 3.74 -9.52
C ILE A 101 27.61 4.14 -10.02
N LEU A 102 28.62 3.31 -9.76
CA LEU A 102 29.95 3.57 -10.27
C LEU A 102 29.96 3.52 -11.80
N ALA A 103 29.30 2.54 -12.40
CA ALA A 103 29.22 2.40 -13.85
C ALA A 103 28.53 3.59 -14.52
N SER A 104 27.50 4.19 -13.89
CA SER A 104 26.86 5.40 -14.41
C SER A 104 27.80 6.61 -14.44
N GLU A 105 28.77 6.65 -13.54
CA GLU A 105 29.87 7.64 -13.52
C GLU A 105 31.06 7.23 -14.40
N GLY A 106 30.93 6.15 -15.18
CA GLY A 106 31.99 5.62 -16.03
C GLY A 106 33.15 4.99 -15.25
N LEU A 107 32.87 4.51 -14.04
CA LEU A 107 33.85 3.89 -13.14
C LEU A 107 33.46 2.45 -12.82
N SER A 108 34.47 1.65 -12.50
CA SER A 108 34.32 0.34 -11.88
C SER A 108 34.92 0.34 -10.48
N ARG A 109 34.51 -0.60 -9.63
CA ARG A 109 35.14 -0.79 -8.30
C ARG A 109 36.66 -1.02 -8.39
N ALA A 110 37.13 -1.67 -9.44
CA ALA A 110 38.57 -1.91 -9.64
C ALA A 110 39.37 -0.61 -9.86
N GLU A 111 38.72 0.45 -10.34
CA GLU A 111 39.33 1.76 -10.55
C GLU A 111 39.33 2.63 -9.27
N LEU A 112 38.65 2.17 -8.21
CA LEU A 112 38.73 2.74 -6.87
C LEU A 112 39.98 2.20 -6.17
N THR A 113 41.15 2.70 -6.55
CA THR A 113 42.41 2.37 -5.86
C THR A 113 42.56 3.18 -4.57
N ASN A 114 43.43 2.72 -3.65
CA ASN A 114 43.76 3.49 -2.44
C ASN A 114 44.30 4.88 -2.76
N GLU A 115 45.09 5.03 -3.82
CA GLU A 115 45.61 6.33 -4.26
C GLU A 115 44.49 7.29 -4.67
N ARG A 116 43.52 6.79 -5.43
CA ARG A 116 42.34 7.57 -5.84
C ARG A 116 41.46 7.94 -4.65
N ALA A 117 41.23 7.00 -3.73
CA ALA A 117 40.48 7.25 -2.50
C ALA A 117 41.17 8.30 -1.60
N GLN A 118 42.49 8.22 -1.47
CA GLN A 118 43.30 9.21 -0.75
C GLN A 118 43.26 10.59 -1.38
N PHE A 119 43.28 10.67 -2.72
CA PHE A 119 43.05 11.94 -3.42
C PHE A 119 41.66 12.54 -3.12
N MET A 120 40.66 11.70 -2.89
CA MET A 120 39.31 12.09 -2.48
C MET A 120 39.17 12.34 -0.96
N GLY A 121 40.26 12.20 -0.18
CA GLY A 121 40.28 12.46 1.26
C GLY A 121 39.96 11.25 2.15
N TYR A 122 39.89 10.05 1.59
CA TYR A 122 39.64 8.81 2.33
C TYR A 122 40.92 8.05 2.65
N GLU A 123 40.95 7.29 3.75
CA GLU A 123 42.14 6.54 4.17
C GLU A 123 42.51 5.41 3.19
N SER A 124 41.50 4.78 2.59
CA SER A 124 41.60 3.66 1.65
C SER A 124 40.37 3.58 0.74
N ALA A 125 40.45 2.77 -0.31
CA ALA A 125 39.30 2.45 -1.16
C ALA A 125 38.17 1.76 -0.37
N ASP A 126 38.52 0.89 0.58
CA ASP A 126 37.54 0.23 1.45
C ASP A 126 36.82 1.25 2.35
N ALA A 127 37.54 2.25 2.88
CA ALA A 127 36.94 3.31 3.67
C ALA A 127 35.96 4.15 2.84
N PHE A 128 36.29 4.43 1.58
CA PHE A 128 35.39 5.10 0.64
C PHE A 128 34.13 4.27 0.37
N ILE A 129 34.27 2.98 0.05
CA ILE A 129 33.13 2.09 -0.22
C ILE A 129 32.24 1.92 1.01
N ALA A 130 32.84 1.78 2.19
CA ALA A 130 32.10 1.68 3.45
C ALA A 130 31.31 2.95 3.76
N ASP A 131 31.90 4.12 3.54
CA ASP A 131 31.21 5.40 3.70
C ASP A 131 30.05 5.55 2.71
N LEU A 132 30.28 5.24 1.43
CA LEU A 132 29.23 5.28 0.41
C LEU A 132 28.07 4.32 0.73
N THR A 133 28.40 3.12 1.20
CA THR A 133 27.42 2.14 1.69
C THR A 133 26.61 2.70 2.86
N ASN A 134 27.28 3.29 3.85
CA ASN A 134 26.62 3.87 5.02
C ASN A 134 25.72 5.05 4.65
N GLN A 135 26.14 5.90 3.71
CA GLN A 135 25.32 7.00 3.20
C GLN A 135 24.04 6.49 2.55
N MET A 136 24.13 5.46 1.70
CA MET A 136 22.96 4.86 1.06
C MET A 136 22.04 4.19 2.08
N THR A 137 22.58 3.41 3.01
CA THR A 137 21.79 2.75 4.06
C THR A 137 21.07 3.80 4.93
N THR A 138 21.76 4.88 5.31
CA THR A 138 21.16 5.97 6.11
C THR A 138 20.04 6.66 5.34
N SER A 139 20.25 6.92 4.04
CA SER A 139 19.23 7.52 3.17
C SER A 139 18.03 6.60 2.98
N LEU A 140 18.26 5.31 2.81
CA LEU A 140 17.21 4.29 2.72
C LEU A 140 16.39 4.24 4.02
N THR A 141 17.04 4.09 5.18
CA THR A 141 16.34 4.06 6.48
C THR A 141 15.51 5.32 6.69
N SER A 142 16.08 6.50 6.40
CA SER A 142 15.35 7.77 6.52
C SER A 142 14.12 7.82 5.59
N SER A 143 14.25 7.29 4.37
CA SER A 143 13.15 7.22 3.41
C SER A 143 12.07 6.25 3.89
N MET A 144 12.45 5.08 4.39
CA MET A 144 11.52 4.07 4.93
C MET A 144 10.79 4.55 6.19
N ASP A 145 11.45 5.32 7.05
CA ASP A 145 10.83 5.89 8.25
C ASP A 145 9.80 6.97 7.91
N SER A 146 9.99 7.68 6.80
CA SER A 146 9.01 8.66 6.32
C SER A 146 7.73 8.02 5.75
N LEU A 147 7.78 6.75 5.33
CA LEU A 147 6.63 6.06 4.74
C LEU A 147 5.48 5.88 5.72
N ASP A 148 5.77 5.63 7.00
CA ASP A 148 4.73 5.41 8.01
C ASP A 148 3.83 6.64 8.17
N GLN A 149 4.41 7.84 8.10
CA GLN A 149 3.65 9.08 8.15
C GLN A 149 2.90 9.32 6.84
N LYS A 150 3.57 9.11 5.70
CA LYS A 150 2.95 9.29 4.38
C LYS A 150 1.73 8.40 4.20
N PHE A 151 1.80 7.13 4.59
CA PHE A 151 0.68 6.20 4.46
C PHE A 151 -0.45 6.47 5.46
N LYS A 152 -0.16 7.00 6.65
CA LYS A 152 -1.20 7.49 7.57
C LYS A 152 -1.97 8.67 6.99
N ASP A 153 -1.28 9.58 6.31
CA ASP A 153 -1.92 10.74 5.69
C ASP A 153 -2.82 10.36 4.49
N GLU A 154 -2.65 9.15 3.93
CA GLU A 154 -3.42 8.58 2.81
C GLU A 154 -4.58 7.68 3.25
N THR A 155 -5.02 7.80 4.51
CA THR A 155 -6.13 7.01 5.06
C THR A 155 -7.43 7.25 4.30
N ILE A 156 -8.06 6.17 3.83
CA ILE A 156 -9.30 6.23 3.05
C ILE A 156 -10.48 5.96 3.98
N THR A 157 -11.47 6.85 3.98
CA THR A 157 -12.67 6.71 4.81
C THR A 157 -13.95 6.77 3.98
N GLY A 158 -15.01 6.18 4.50
CA GLY A 158 -16.32 6.21 3.87
C GLY A 158 -17.36 5.42 4.64
N THR A 159 -18.45 5.10 3.96
CA THR A 159 -19.52 4.25 4.51
C THR A 159 -19.65 2.96 3.70
N TYR A 160 -20.29 1.95 4.28
CA TYR A 160 -20.54 0.69 3.60
C TYR A 160 -21.97 0.20 3.81
N GLU A 161 -22.52 -0.52 2.84
CA GLU A 161 -23.83 -1.15 2.93
C GLU A 161 -23.70 -2.65 2.70
N VAL A 162 -24.36 -3.46 3.53
CA VAL A 162 -24.34 -4.92 3.43
C VAL A 162 -25.64 -5.40 2.81
N THR A 163 -25.54 -6.22 1.75
CA THR A 163 -26.72 -6.84 1.13
C THR A 163 -26.45 -8.31 0.89
N LYS A 164 -26.99 -9.17 1.77
CA LYS A 164 -26.79 -10.63 1.78
C LYS A 164 -25.32 -11.03 1.68
N ASP A 165 -24.85 -11.30 0.46
CA ASP A 165 -23.52 -11.82 0.14
C ASP A 165 -22.64 -10.74 -0.52
N SER A 166 -23.00 -9.47 -0.38
CA SER A 166 -22.28 -8.34 -0.97
C SER A 166 -22.11 -7.19 0.01
N VAL A 167 -21.02 -6.46 -0.16
CA VAL A 167 -20.73 -5.20 0.54
C VAL A 167 -20.48 -4.14 -0.51
N VAL A 168 -21.11 -2.98 -0.39
CA VAL A 168 -20.88 -1.84 -1.29
C VAL A 168 -20.20 -0.75 -0.49
N PHE A 169 -18.96 -0.41 -0.87
CA PHE A 169 -18.22 0.70 -0.29
C PHE A 169 -18.58 2.01 -0.98
N LYS A 170 -18.82 3.05 -0.19
CA LYS A 170 -19.09 4.42 -0.65
C LYS A 170 -18.01 5.32 -0.09
N THR A 171 -17.04 5.62 -0.92
CA THR A 171 -15.87 6.40 -0.52
C THR A 171 -16.20 7.88 -0.43
N SER A 172 -15.65 8.55 0.58
CA SER A 172 -15.76 10.00 0.75
C SER A 172 -14.45 10.67 0.33
N GLY A 173 -14.38 11.26 -0.87
CA GLY A 173 -13.20 12.00 -1.34
C GLY A 173 -12.86 11.76 -2.81
N ASP A 174 -12.20 12.73 -3.44
CA ASP A 174 -11.97 12.78 -4.90
C ASP A 174 -10.56 12.34 -5.34
N ASN A 175 -9.71 11.73 -4.49
CA ASN A 175 -8.30 11.53 -4.85
C ASN A 175 -7.57 10.41 -4.08
N ASN A 176 -8.09 9.17 -4.14
CA ASN A 176 -7.50 8.03 -3.41
C ASN A 176 -6.61 7.17 -4.32
N GLN A 177 -5.50 6.65 -3.79
CA GLN A 177 -4.62 5.71 -4.52
C GLN A 177 -5.30 4.37 -4.84
N ILE A 178 -6.32 3.99 -4.06
CA ILE A 178 -7.10 2.78 -4.25
C ILE A 178 -8.58 3.16 -4.14
N GLU A 179 -9.34 2.89 -5.20
CA GLU A 179 -10.80 3.03 -5.19
C GLU A 179 -11.43 1.65 -4.92
N LEU A 180 -12.30 1.58 -3.90
CA LEU A 180 -13.00 0.35 -3.54
C LEU A 180 -14.34 0.25 -4.28
N GLY A 181 -14.53 -0.83 -5.01
CA GLY A 181 -15.77 -1.13 -5.71
C GLY A 181 -16.76 -1.96 -4.88
N THR A 182 -17.56 -2.76 -5.59
CA THR A 182 -18.43 -3.76 -4.94
C THR A 182 -17.60 -4.95 -4.49
N ALA A 183 -17.92 -5.47 -3.31
CA ALA A 183 -17.27 -6.61 -2.72
C ALA A 183 -18.22 -7.78 -2.54
N THR A 184 -17.65 -8.99 -2.60
CA THR A 184 -18.34 -10.24 -2.29
C THR A 184 -18.00 -10.65 -0.87
N LEU A 185 -19.02 -11.03 -0.09
CA LEU A 185 -18.90 -11.54 1.27
C LEU A 185 -19.15 -13.05 1.27
N THR A 186 -18.15 -13.83 1.68
CA THR A 186 -18.27 -15.28 1.80
C THR A 186 -18.87 -15.68 3.16
N GLU A 187 -19.29 -16.93 3.27
CA GLU A 187 -19.87 -17.47 4.51
C GLU A 187 -18.90 -17.38 5.70
N ASP A 188 -17.60 -17.59 5.47
CA ASP A 188 -16.55 -17.51 6.48
C ASP A 188 -16.19 -16.08 6.91
N GLY A 189 -16.82 -15.06 6.31
CA GLY A 189 -16.58 -13.66 6.65
C GLY A 189 -15.45 -13.01 5.86
N THR A 190 -14.84 -13.70 4.90
CA THR A 190 -13.89 -13.10 3.97
C THR A 190 -14.60 -12.09 3.05
N ILE A 191 -13.97 -10.94 2.81
CA ILE A 191 -14.48 -9.89 1.93
C ILE A 191 -13.53 -9.77 0.73
N THR A 192 -14.01 -10.05 -0.47
CA THR A 192 -13.23 -9.86 -1.71
C THR A 192 -13.72 -8.63 -2.44
N VAL A 193 -12.88 -7.61 -2.54
CA VAL A 193 -13.18 -6.32 -3.15
C VAL A 193 -12.46 -6.21 -4.50
N SER A 194 -13.21 -5.87 -5.55
CA SER A 194 -12.59 -5.35 -6.77
C SER A 194 -12.21 -3.89 -6.53
N ALA A 195 -10.94 -3.57 -6.74
CA ALA A 195 -10.41 -2.23 -6.58
C ALA A 195 -9.63 -1.81 -7.82
N THR A 196 -9.40 -0.51 -7.98
CA THR A 196 -8.56 0.01 -9.06
C THR A 196 -7.50 0.91 -8.46
N SER A 197 -6.24 0.74 -8.89
CA SER A 197 -5.15 1.62 -8.52
C SER A 197 -5.18 2.93 -9.31
N ASP A 198 -4.42 3.92 -8.87
CA ASP A 198 -4.15 5.16 -9.60
C ASP A 198 -3.47 4.94 -10.97
N THR A 199 -2.70 3.86 -11.12
CA THR A 199 -2.12 3.41 -12.40
C THR A 199 -3.16 2.80 -13.35
N GLY A 200 -4.39 2.59 -12.88
CA GLY A 200 -5.47 1.96 -13.64
C GLY A 200 -5.40 0.43 -13.67
N ALA A 201 -4.61 -0.19 -12.80
CA ALA A 201 -4.56 -1.64 -12.65
C ALA A 201 -5.77 -2.14 -11.86
N ASP A 202 -6.38 -3.23 -12.35
CA ASP A 202 -7.45 -3.92 -11.63
C ASP A 202 -6.84 -4.76 -10.51
N LEU A 203 -7.25 -4.48 -9.28
CA LEU A 203 -6.83 -5.14 -8.05
C LEU A 203 -7.96 -6.01 -7.50
N SER A 204 -7.58 -7.14 -6.89
CA SER A 204 -8.51 -7.98 -6.13
C SER A 204 -8.01 -8.11 -4.70
N LEU A 205 -8.57 -7.31 -3.80
CA LEU A 205 -8.22 -7.32 -2.38
C LEU A 205 -9.07 -8.36 -1.66
N THR A 206 -8.41 -9.36 -1.05
CA THR A 206 -9.08 -10.38 -0.25
C THR A 206 -8.80 -10.12 1.22
N PHE A 207 -9.80 -9.61 1.93
CA PHE A 207 -9.74 -9.23 3.33
C PHE A 207 -10.17 -10.38 4.22
N THR A 208 -9.29 -10.81 5.11
CA THR A 208 -9.57 -11.82 6.14
C THR A 208 -9.69 -11.17 7.51
N SER A 209 -10.69 -11.56 8.30
CA SER A 209 -10.86 -11.03 9.65
C SER A 209 -9.65 -11.37 10.53
N THR A 210 -9.21 -10.40 11.33
CA THR A 210 -8.14 -10.55 12.31
C THR A 210 -8.65 -10.96 13.69
N SER A 211 -9.97 -10.95 13.88
CA SER A 211 -10.62 -11.40 15.11
C SER A 211 -10.48 -12.92 15.27
N THR A 212 -9.71 -13.35 16.26
CA THR A 212 -9.60 -14.76 16.69
C THR A 212 -10.85 -15.29 17.39
N GLU A 213 -11.92 -14.52 17.52
CA GLU A 213 -13.17 -15.00 18.10
C GLU A 213 -14.07 -15.60 17.01
N LYS A 214 -13.85 -16.89 16.76
CA LYS A 214 -14.95 -17.79 16.43
C LYS A 214 -15.94 -17.71 17.59
N ASP A 215 -17.02 -16.98 17.41
CA ASP A 215 -18.16 -17.03 18.33
C ASP A 215 -18.54 -18.48 18.62
N LYS A 216 -18.56 -18.80 19.92
CA LYS A 216 -19.20 -19.97 20.51
C LYS A 216 -20.66 -19.66 20.78
#